data_AF-A0A645EEJ6-F1
#
_entry.id   AF-A0A645EEJ6-F1
#
_cell.length_a   1.000
_cell.length_b   1.000
_cell.length_c   1.000
_cell.angle_alpha   90.00
_cell.angle_beta   90.00
_cell.angle_gamma   90.00
#
_symmetry.space_group_name_H-M   'P 1'
#
loop_
_entity.id
_entity.type
_entity.pdbx_description
1 polymer ?
#
loop_
_entity_poly.entity_id
_entity_poly.type
_entity_poly.pdbx_seq_one_letter_code
_entity_poly.pdbx_strand_id
1 'polypeptide(L)'
;MAAALTAAGINVVATEALNIPESSPENPVPLEVALTAKVYNDIFNKYKDANLYIIMSQLPFVGTELQKLSCWKMDPKKSRIILVNGEVFNLKGAIATGHIGAAAAMKTGPEAYDPEKTAPKETQAAFDTRYILVTPQNVKEVAEKNKDIFAK
;
A
#
# COMPACT_ATOMS: atom_id res chain seq x y z
N MET A 1 0.58 15.48 -9.46
CA MET A 1 1.21 14.15 -9.27
C MET A 1 1.97 13.69 -10.50
N ALA A 2 1.32 13.55 -11.68
CA ALA A 2 2.00 13.08 -12.91
C ALA A 2 3.30 13.85 -13.24
N ALA A 3 3.29 15.19 -13.18
CA ALA A 3 4.48 16.00 -13.45
C ALA A 3 5.66 15.72 -12.49
N ALA A 4 5.38 15.48 -11.20
CA ALA A 4 6.41 15.15 -10.21
C ALA A 4 6.98 13.74 -10.43
N LEU A 5 6.14 12.79 -10.83
CA LEU A 5 6.56 11.43 -11.17
C LEU A 5 7.43 11.44 -12.43
N THR A 6 7.05 12.18 -13.47
CA THR A 6 7.86 12.35 -14.68
C THR A 6 9.21 12.99 -14.37
N ALA A 7 9.25 14.02 -13.52
CA ALA A 7 10.51 14.63 -13.08
C ALA A 7 11.42 13.64 -12.31
N ALA A 8 10.83 12.67 -11.61
CA ALA A 8 11.54 11.56 -10.96
C ALA A 8 11.91 10.41 -11.93
N GLY A 9 11.73 10.59 -13.25
CA GLY A 9 12.01 9.57 -14.27
C GLY A 9 10.96 8.45 -14.34
N ILE A 10 9.80 8.61 -13.69
CA ILE A 10 8.71 7.64 -13.71
C ILE A 10 7.79 7.96 -14.88
N ASN A 11 7.75 7.05 -15.85
CA ASN A 11 6.78 7.11 -16.94
C ASN A 11 5.43 6.55 -16.46
N VAL A 12 4.43 7.43 -16.30
CA VAL A 12 3.09 7.03 -15.86
C VAL A 12 2.29 6.54 -17.07
N VAL A 13 2.12 5.23 -17.18
CA VAL A 13 1.37 4.60 -18.27
C VAL A 13 -0.15 4.71 -18.11
N ALA A 14 -0.64 4.81 -16.87
CA ALA A 14 -2.06 4.96 -16.55
C ALA A 14 -2.27 5.43 -15.11
N THR A 15 -3.48 5.91 -14.83
CA THR A 15 -4.03 6.07 -13.48
C THR A 15 -5.40 5.43 -13.49
N GLU A 16 -5.65 4.51 -12.56
CA GLU A 16 -6.90 3.76 -12.49
C GLU A 16 -7.58 4.02 -11.15
N ALA A 17 -8.89 4.26 -11.21
CA ALA A 17 -9.72 4.22 -10.02
C ALA A 17 -10.09 2.75 -9.73
N LEU A 18 -10.18 2.39 -8.45
CA LEU A 18 -10.73 1.09 -8.08
C LEU A 18 -12.22 1.08 -8.42
N ASN A 19 -12.63 0.19 -9.31
CA ASN A 19 -14.03 -0.01 -9.64
C ASN A 19 -14.68 -0.94 -8.60
N ILE A 20 -15.09 -0.35 -7.48
CA ILE A 20 -15.75 -1.04 -6.38
C ILE A 20 -17.25 -1.06 -6.67
N PRO A 21 -17.92 -2.23 -6.63
CA PRO A 21 -19.36 -2.29 -6.80
C PRO A 21 -20.08 -1.40 -5.77
N GLU A 22 -21.03 -0.58 -6.24
CA GLU A 22 -21.86 0.21 -5.34
C GLU A 22 -22.66 -0.69 -4.40
N SER A 23 -22.69 -0.33 -3.12
CA SER A 23 -23.55 -0.99 -2.16
C SER A 23 -25.00 -0.53 -2.33
N SER A 24 -25.95 -1.47 -2.35
CA SER A 24 -27.37 -1.11 -2.35
C SER A 24 -27.76 -0.53 -0.98
N PRO A 25 -28.56 0.54 -0.91
CA PRO A 25 -29.11 1.02 0.36
C PRO A 25 -29.91 -0.07 1.12
N GLU A 26 -30.52 -1.02 0.40
CA GLU A 26 -31.30 -2.10 0.98
C GLU A 26 -30.43 -3.26 1.51
N ASN A 27 -29.19 -3.36 1.03
CA ASN A 27 -28.23 -4.35 1.49
C ASN A 27 -26.81 -3.76 1.44
N PRO A 28 -26.45 -2.92 2.43
CA PRO A 28 -25.17 -2.24 2.42
C PRO A 28 -24.03 -3.25 2.60
N VAL A 29 -23.13 -3.31 1.63
CA VAL A 29 -21.88 -4.07 1.74
C VAL A 29 -20.81 -3.17 2.33
N PRO A 30 -20.16 -3.54 3.44
CA PRO A 30 -19.03 -2.80 3.98
C PRO A 30 -17.89 -2.70 2.95
N LEU A 31 -17.22 -1.55 2.89
CA LEU A 31 -16.15 -1.30 1.92
C LEU A 31 -15.02 -2.34 2.02
N GLU A 32 -14.72 -2.77 3.24
CA GLU A 32 -13.71 -3.79 3.56
C GLU A 32 -14.02 -5.15 2.90
N VAL A 33 -15.30 -5.43 2.68
CA VAL A 33 -15.79 -6.65 2.02
C VAL A 33 -15.90 -6.44 0.50
N ALA A 34 -16.19 -5.22 0.05
CA ALA A 34 -16.30 -4.89 -1.37
C ALA A 34 -14.93 -4.85 -2.10
N LEU A 35 -13.84 -4.59 -1.36
CA LEU A 35 -12.47 -4.63 -1.88
C LEU A 35 -11.96 -6.06 -2.07
N THR A 36 -12.36 -6.66 -3.19
CA THR A 36 -11.96 -8.02 -3.59
C THR A 36 -10.70 -8.04 -4.43
N ALA A 37 -10.04 -9.20 -4.53
CA ALA A 37 -8.90 -9.40 -5.42
C ALA A 37 -9.24 -9.11 -6.87
N LYS A 38 -10.50 -9.35 -7.29
CA LYS A 38 -10.92 -9.11 -8.66
C LYS A 38 -10.68 -7.66 -9.08
N VAL A 39 -11.02 -6.69 -8.22
CA VAL A 39 -10.88 -5.25 -8.51
C VAL A 39 -9.43 -4.89 -8.85
N TYR A 40 -8.46 -5.45 -8.12
CA TYR A 40 -7.03 -5.22 -8.37
C TYR A 40 -6.50 -6.06 -9.53
N ASN A 41 -6.91 -7.32 -9.62
CA ASN A 41 -6.44 -8.25 -10.64
C ASN A 41 -6.82 -7.78 -12.05
N ASP A 42 -7.98 -7.16 -12.22
CA ASP A 42 -8.38 -6.56 -13.49
C ASP A 42 -7.36 -5.48 -13.93
N ILE A 43 -6.87 -4.65 -13.00
CA ILE A 43 -5.85 -3.62 -13.25
C ILE A 43 -4.48 -4.26 -13.53
N PHE A 44 -4.03 -5.19 -12.68
CA PHE A 44 -2.75 -5.89 -12.85
C PHE A 44 -2.68 -6.64 -14.18
N ASN A 45 -3.79 -7.24 -14.62
CA ASN A 45 -3.85 -7.95 -15.90
C ASN A 45 -3.88 -6.98 -17.09
N LYS A 46 -4.60 -5.85 -16.97
CA LYS A 46 -4.64 -4.80 -18.00
C LYS A 46 -3.27 -4.16 -18.23
N TYR A 47 -2.49 -3.98 -17.18
CA TYR A 47 -1.17 -3.34 -17.21
C TYR A 47 -0.01 -4.30 -16.90
N LYS A 48 -0.11 -5.57 -17.32
CA LYS A 48 0.86 -6.63 -17.00
C LYS A 48 2.34 -6.31 -17.29
N ASP A 49 2.60 -5.39 -18.22
CA ASP A 49 3.95 -4.97 -18.62
C ASP A 49 4.52 -3.84 -17.74
N ALA A 50 3.71 -3.29 -16.81
CA ALA A 50 4.17 -2.32 -15.84
C ALA A 50 5.14 -2.96 -14.83
N ASN A 51 6.27 -2.28 -14.61
CA ASN A 51 7.29 -2.68 -13.65
C ASN A 51 7.09 -2.06 -12.25
N LEU A 52 6.12 -1.16 -12.10
CA LEU A 52 5.79 -0.49 -10.86
C LEU A 52 4.29 -0.21 -10.76
N TYR A 53 3.69 -0.62 -9.65
CA TYR A 53 2.32 -0.28 -9.28
C TYR A 53 2.33 0.55 -8.01
N ILE A 54 1.81 1.78 -8.08
CA ILE A 54 1.67 2.65 -6.92
C ILE A 54 0.21 2.60 -6.46
N ILE A 55 -0.03 1.99 -5.32
CA ILE A 55 -1.37 1.83 -4.75
C ILE A 55 -1.53 2.87 -3.64
N MET A 56 -2.49 3.76 -3.84
CA MET A 56 -2.84 4.83 -2.89
C MET A 56 -4.13 4.53 -2.11
N SER A 57 -4.70 3.35 -2.33
CA SER A 57 -5.82 2.80 -1.57
C SER A 57 -5.29 1.75 -0.58
N GLN A 58 -6.16 1.32 0.34
CA GLN A 58 -5.91 0.07 1.07
C GLN A 58 -5.88 -1.14 0.11
N LEU A 59 -5.28 -2.25 0.55
CA LEU A 59 -5.41 -3.56 -0.10
C LEU A 59 -6.66 -4.29 0.47
N PRO A 60 -7.08 -5.43 -0.10
CA PRO A 60 -8.15 -6.24 0.49
C PRO A 60 -7.86 -6.56 1.96
N PHE A 61 -8.79 -6.20 2.85
CA PHE A 61 -8.68 -6.51 4.28
C PHE A 61 -8.92 -8.00 4.56
N VAL A 62 -9.84 -8.60 3.82
CA VAL A 62 -10.15 -10.03 3.92
C VAL A 62 -8.94 -10.85 3.45
N GLY A 63 -8.32 -11.61 4.35
CA GLY A 63 -7.07 -12.32 4.08
C GLY A 63 -7.13 -13.30 2.89
N THR A 64 -8.28 -13.94 2.65
CA THR A 64 -8.46 -14.83 1.49
C THR A 64 -8.52 -14.07 0.17
N GLU A 65 -9.03 -12.83 0.15
CA GLU A 65 -8.95 -11.95 -1.01
C GLU A 65 -7.54 -11.42 -1.19
N LEU A 66 -6.88 -11.00 -0.11
CA LEU A 66 -5.48 -10.57 -0.17
C LEU A 66 -4.59 -11.65 -0.82
N GLN A 67 -4.74 -12.92 -0.44
CA GLN A 67 -3.98 -14.04 -1.01
C GLN A 67 -4.23 -14.31 -2.50
N LYS A 68 -5.39 -13.88 -3.04
CA LYS A 68 -5.76 -14.09 -4.45
C LYS A 68 -5.21 -13.03 -5.41
N LEU A 69 -4.52 -12.00 -4.91
CA LEU A 69 -3.96 -10.98 -5.79
C LEU A 69 -2.93 -11.59 -6.75
N SER A 70 -3.08 -11.28 -8.04
CA SER A 70 -2.23 -11.83 -9.11
C SER A 70 -0.81 -11.29 -9.04
N CYS A 71 -0.60 -10.13 -8.43
CA CYS A 71 0.71 -9.52 -8.23
C CYS A 71 1.67 -10.39 -7.40
N TRP A 72 1.16 -11.29 -6.53
CA TRP A 72 1.98 -12.24 -5.78
C TRP A 72 2.64 -13.32 -6.63
N LYS A 73 2.22 -13.45 -7.90
CA LYS A 73 2.81 -14.38 -8.87
C LYS A 73 3.79 -13.67 -9.80
N MET A 74 3.91 -12.35 -9.72
CA MET A 74 4.85 -11.58 -10.54
C MET A 74 6.27 -11.75 -10.00
N ASP A 75 7.27 -11.66 -10.90
CA ASP A 75 8.68 -11.64 -10.48
C ASP A 75 8.99 -10.30 -9.78
N PRO A 76 9.33 -10.30 -8.47
CA PRO A 76 9.59 -9.07 -7.70
C PRO A 76 10.84 -8.31 -8.17
N LYS A 77 11.68 -8.93 -9.02
CA LYS A 77 12.79 -8.24 -9.69
C LYS A 77 12.34 -7.45 -10.92
N LYS A 78 11.21 -7.81 -11.53
CA LYS A 78 10.67 -7.20 -12.75
C LYS A 78 9.50 -6.26 -12.48
N SER A 79 8.67 -6.56 -11.49
CA SER A 79 7.53 -5.73 -11.11
C SER A 79 7.40 -5.62 -9.60
N ARG A 80 7.08 -4.43 -9.11
CA ARG A 80 6.98 -4.14 -7.67
C ARG A 80 5.75 -3.30 -7.35
N ILE A 81 5.27 -3.46 -6.12
CA ILE A 81 4.20 -2.67 -5.56
C ILE A 81 4.78 -1.63 -4.61
N ILE A 82 4.27 -0.41 -4.66
CA ILE A 82 4.48 0.65 -3.68
C ILE A 82 3.14 0.93 -3.00
N LEU A 83 3.12 0.88 -1.67
CA LEU A 83 1.93 1.19 -0.89
C LEU A 83 2.08 2.56 -0.24
N VAL A 84 1.24 3.51 -0.64
CA VAL A 84 1.12 4.81 0.00
C VAL A 84 -0.05 4.72 0.97
N ASN A 85 0.23 4.88 2.27
CA ASN A 85 -0.72 4.61 3.37
C ASN A 85 -1.08 3.11 3.51
N GLY A 86 -0.07 2.25 3.53
CA GLY A 86 -0.28 0.80 3.60
C GLY A 86 -0.58 0.33 5.01
N GLU A 87 -1.72 -0.34 5.20
CA GLU A 87 -1.88 -1.28 6.31
C GLU A 87 -0.96 -2.48 6.07
N VAL A 88 0.22 -2.46 6.70
CA VAL A 88 1.28 -3.47 6.45
C VAL A 88 1.20 -4.68 7.37
N PHE A 89 0.20 -4.75 8.25
CA PHE A 89 0.11 -5.74 9.34
C PHE A 89 0.37 -7.17 8.89
N ASN A 90 -0.28 -7.59 7.80
CA ASN A 90 -0.14 -8.95 7.23
C ASN A 90 0.85 -9.04 6.06
N LEU A 91 1.66 -7.99 5.80
CA LEU A 91 2.46 -7.84 4.58
C LEU A 91 3.96 -7.99 4.79
N LYS A 92 4.42 -8.33 6.01
CA LYS A 92 5.85 -8.49 6.34
C LYS A 92 6.59 -9.39 5.33
N GLY A 93 6.02 -10.54 4.99
CA GLY A 93 6.61 -11.48 4.03
C GLY A 93 6.65 -10.96 2.60
N ALA A 94 5.60 -10.26 2.15
CA ALA A 94 5.54 -9.65 0.82
C ALA A 94 6.56 -8.51 0.68
N ILE A 95 6.80 -7.75 1.74
CA ILE A 95 7.86 -6.75 1.81
C ILE A 95 9.24 -7.41 1.83
N ALA A 96 9.46 -8.42 2.68
CA ALA A 96 10.77 -9.09 2.78
C ALA A 96 11.20 -9.77 1.48
N THR A 97 10.25 -10.27 0.69
CA THR A 97 10.51 -10.92 -0.61
C THR A 97 10.58 -9.94 -1.79
N GLY A 98 10.32 -8.66 -1.57
CA GLY A 98 10.44 -7.60 -2.59
C GLY A 98 9.23 -7.45 -3.51
N HIS A 99 8.14 -8.20 -3.30
CA HIS A 99 6.88 -7.96 -4.04
C HIS A 99 6.32 -6.57 -3.72
N ILE A 100 6.45 -6.16 -2.45
CA ILE A 100 6.27 -4.77 -2.04
C ILE A 100 7.66 -4.15 -1.92
N GLY A 101 7.97 -3.23 -2.83
CA GLY A 101 9.26 -2.55 -2.89
C GLY A 101 9.41 -1.46 -1.83
N ALA A 102 8.30 -0.81 -1.47
CA ALA A 102 8.22 0.12 -0.35
C ALA A 102 6.78 0.25 0.14
N ALA A 103 6.61 0.53 1.43
CA ALA A 103 5.34 0.89 2.02
C ALA A 103 5.52 2.04 3.02
N ALA A 104 4.66 3.05 2.95
CA ALA A 104 4.52 4.03 4.02
C ALA A 104 3.55 3.47 5.06
N ALA A 105 4.09 2.94 6.16
CA ALA A 105 3.31 2.39 7.26
C ALA A 105 3.07 3.48 8.31
N MET A 106 1.84 3.61 8.80
CA MET A 106 1.54 4.54 9.89
C MET A 106 2.20 4.05 11.18
N LYS A 107 2.77 4.96 11.98
CA LYS A 107 3.24 4.61 13.32
C LYS A 107 2.05 4.31 14.22
N THR A 108 2.25 3.41 15.18
CA THR A 108 1.21 3.01 16.13
C THR A 108 1.20 3.86 17.41
N GLY A 109 2.19 4.73 17.60
CA GLY A 109 2.29 5.63 18.76
C GLY A 109 1.33 6.81 18.70
N PRO A 110 1.01 7.43 19.85
CA PRO A 110 0.08 8.57 19.94
C PRO A 110 0.52 9.77 19.09
N GLU A 111 1.82 9.94 18.83
CA GLU A 111 2.38 11.02 18.02
C GLU A 111 1.91 11.01 16.56
N ALA A 112 1.46 9.86 16.05
CA ALA A 112 0.95 9.75 14.68
C ALA A 112 -0.51 10.19 14.53
N TYR A 113 -1.27 10.20 15.64
CA TYR A 113 -2.71 10.44 15.66
C TYR A 113 -3.12 11.70 16.43
N ASP A 114 -2.16 12.45 16.98
CA ASP A 114 -2.44 13.68 17.74
C ASP A 114 -3.14 14.72 16.86
N PRO A 115 -4.45 14.97 17.06
CA PRO A 115 -5.23 15.87 16.23
C PRO A 115 -4.95 17.35 16.54
N GLU A 116 -4.40 17.64 17.72
CA GLU A 116 -4.08 19.00 18.18
C GLU A 116 -2.71 19.45 17.65
N LYS A 117 -1.87 18.50 17.22
CA LYS A 117 -0.53 18.80 16.70
C LYS A 117 -0.56 19.15 15.22
N THR A 118 -0.24 20.40 14.92
CA THR A 118 -0.05 20.85 13.53
C THR A 118 1.08 20.06 12.88
N ALA A 119 0.82 19.51 11.68
CA ALA A 119 1.85 18.83 10.91
C ALA A 119 3.00 19.81 10.58
N PRO A 120 4.27 19.37 10.64
CA PRO A 120 5.40 20.16 10.17
C PRO A 120 5.19 20.69 8.75
N LYS A 121 5.74 21.89 8.45
CA LYS A 121 5.66 22.49 7.10
C LYS A 121 6.58 21.83 6.09
N GLU A 122 7.69 21.25 6.56
CA GLU A 122 8.64 20.54 5.73
C GLU A 122 8.13 19.12 5.47
N THR A 123 8.14 18.70 4.21
CA THR A 123 7.50 17.45 3.74
C THR A 123 8.06 16.21 4.43
N GLN A 124 9.39 16.12 4.58
CA GLN A 124 10.03 14.97 5.22
C GLN A 124 9.70 14.91 6.71
N ALA A 125 9.76 16.03 7.41
CA ALA A 125 9.38 16.12 8.82
C ALA A 125 7.89 15.78 9.04
N ALA A 126 7.01 16.17 8.11
CA ALA A 126 5.60 15.79 8.15
C ALA A 126 5.41 14.28 7.96
N PHE A 127 6.15 13.68 7.03
CA PHE A 127 6.16 12.22 6.83
C PHE A 127 6.68 11.50 8.08
N ASP A 128 7.85 11.87 8.56
CA ASP A 128 8.54 11.25 9.69
C ASP A 128 7.76 11.39 11.00
N THR A 129 6.82 12.33 11.10
CA THR A 129 5.92 12.42 12.25
C THR A 129 4.96 11.23 12.30
N ARG A 130 4.37 10.84 11.16
CA ARG A 130 3.23 9.92 11.11
C ARG A 130 3.55 8.55 10.54
N TYR A 131 4.61 8.45 9.75
CA TYR A 131 4.90 7.26 8.96
C TYR A 131 6.30 6.73 9.20
N ILE A 132 6.47 5.46 8.86
CA ILE A 132 7.75 4.77 8.70
C ILE A 132 7.79 4.26 7.27
N LEU A 133 8.88 4.56 6.57
CA LEU A 133 9.16 3.92 5.29
C LEU A 133 9.68 2.50 5.52
N VAL A 134 8.89 1.52 5.13
CA VAL A 134 9.25 0.10 5.22
C VAL A 134 9.67 -0.40 3.84
N THR A 135 10.77 -1.12 3.78
CA THR A 135 11.40 -1.66 2.58
C THR A 135 11.92 -3.07 2.84
N PRO A 136 12.24 -3.86 1.79
CA PRO A 136 12.89 -5.15 1.97
C PRO A 136 14.19 -5.08 2.80
N GLN A 137 14.90 -3.95 2.74
CA GLN A 137 16.18 -3.75 3.42
C GLN A 137 16.02 -3.54 4.93
N ASN A 138 14.92 -2.91 5.38
CA ASN A 138 14.73 -2.54 6.79
C ASN A 138 13.56 -3.25 7.49
N VAL A 139 12.76 -4.05 6.79
CA VAL A 139 11.54 -4.66 7.36
C VAL A 139 11.80 -5.48 8.63
N LYS A 140 12.96 -6.16 8.71
CA LYS A 140 13.35 -6.91 9.90
C LYS A 140 13.58 -5.97 11.10
N GLU A 141 14.37 -4.93 10.91
CA GLU A 141 14.66 -3.92 11.94
C GLU A 141 13.39 -3.17 12.37
N VAL A 142 12.54 -2.79 11.41
CA VAL A 142 11.26 -2.14 11.69
C VAL A 142 10.38 -3.04 12.55
N ALA A 143 10.29 -4.34 12.23
CA ALA A 143 9.49 -5.29 13.01
C ALA A 143 10.00 -5.48 14.45
N GLU A 144 11.33 -5.42 14.65
CA GLU A 144 11.94 -5.54 15.98
C GLU A 144 11.69 -4.27 16.83
N LYS A 145 11.79 -3.09 16.21
CA LYS A 145 11.61 -1.79 16.89
C LYS A 145 10.15 -1.39 17.08
N ASN A 146 9.23 -1.93 16.28
CA ASN A 146 7.81 -1.55 16.26
C ASN A 146 6.94 -2.80 16.34
N LYS A 147 6.76 -3.33 17.55
CA LYS A 147 6.18 -4.67 17.80
C LYS A 147 4.74 -4.85 17.31
N ASP A 148 4.01 -3.76 17.06
CA ASP A 148 2.59 -3.78 16.68
C ASP A 148 2.35 -3.44 15.20
N ILE A 149 3.40 -3.16 14.42
CA ILE A 149 3.25 -2.84 12.98
C ILE A 149 2.95 -4.09 12.14
N PHE A 150 3.42 -5.26 12.57
CA PHE A 150 3.24 -6.53 11.87
C PHE A 150 2.57 -7.56 12.78
N ALA A 151 1.83 -8.48 12.16
CA ALA A 151 1.36 -9.69 12.83
C ALA A 151 2.54 -10.47 13.42
N LYS A 152 2.31 -11.11 14.57
CA LYS A 152 3.30 -11.93 15.28
C LYS A 152 3.61 -13.22 14.54
#